data_AF-A0A978U137-F1
#
_entry.id   AF-A0A978U137-F1
#
_cell.length_a   1.000
_cell.length_b   1.000
_cell.length_c   1.000
_cell.angle_alpha   90.00
_cell.angle_beta   90.00
_cell.angle_gamma   90.00
#
_symmetry.space_group_name_H-M   'P 1'
#
loop_
_entity.id
_entity.type
_entity.pdbx_description
1 polymer ?
#
loop_
_entity_poly.entity_id
_entity_poly.type
_entity_poly.pdbx_seq_one_letter_code
_entity_poly.pdbx_strand_id
1 'polypeptide(L)'
;MNTPLRLSPIDAALRSLQGHWGEVNGMPTLMHRPRAAHWPVGIADLSSLTRFGVKGANAAAWLSQQGIPVPQRPNTWRSLPPGGLVARLGLTEFLIEDGLSSNVAPQLAARCQTPPARVYPVLRQDLALALVGDRTQELLRQTCSVNFQAVDVSQHPVVLTSMIGVTVTIIPTEMAGQLVYRLWCDGTFGTYFWKTLIEMATELGGGAIGVEQVPFNTASERGV
;
A
#
# COMPACT_ATOMS: atom_id res chain seq x y z
N MET A 1 18.41 -18.43 -17.20
CA MET A 1 18.43 -18.20 -15.73
C MET A 1 16.98 -18.06 -15.30
N ASN A 2 16.52 -18.82 -14.31
CA ASN A 2 15.20 -18.55 -13.72
C ASN A 2 15.28 -17.21 -12.98
N THR A 3 14.33 -16.31 -13.24
CA THR A 3 14.12 -15.13 -12.41
C THR A 3 13.87 -15.59 -10.97
N PRO A 4 14.55 -15.03 -9.95
CA PRO A 4 14.29 -15.41 -8.57
C PRO A 4 12.83 -15.11 -8.21
N LEU A 5 12.16 -16.08 -7.58
CA LEU A 5 10.76 -15.97 -7.20
C LEU A 5 10.56 -14.78 -6.25
N ARG A 6 9.71 -13.83 -6.63
CA ARG A 6 9.36 -12.69 -5.79
C ARG A 6 8.29 -13.16 -4.80
N LEU A 7 8.57 -13.04 -3.51
CA LEU A 7 7.65 -13.44 -2.44
C LEU A 7 7.26 -12.24 -1.59
N SER A 8 6.05 -12.28 -1.03
CA SER A 8 5.61 -11.32 -0.03
C SER A 8 6.45 -11.46 1.24
N PRO A 9 6.74 -10.38 1.98
CA PRO A 9 7.33 -10.45 3.32
C PRO A 9 6.54 -11.32 4.32
N ILE A 10 5.29 -11.68 3.98
CA ILE A 10 4.39 -12.51 4.79
C ILE A 10 3.91 -13.77 4.06
N ASP A 11 4.57 -14.16 2.96
CA ASP A 11 4.23 -15.35 2.14
C ASP A 11 3.97 -16.62 2.99
N ALA A 12 4.84 -16.91 3.95
CA ALA A 12 4.69 -18.07 4.84
C ALA A 12 3.39 -18.05 5.66
N ALA A 13 2.91 -16.87 6.06
CA ALA A 13 1.65 -16.70 6.79
C ALA A 13 0.43 -16.70 5.85
N LEU A 14 0.59 -16.25 4.61
CA LEU A 14 -0.48 -16.28 3.62
C LEU A 14 -0.75 -17.69 3.09
N ARG A 15 0.28 -18.54 2.91
CA ARG A 15 0.14 -19.90 2.34
C ARG A 15 -0.84 -20.83 3.08
N SER A 16 -1.13 -20.59 4.35
CA SER A 16 -2.13 -21.35 5.10
C SER A 16 -3.58 -20.89 4.85
N LEU A 17 -3.77 -19.78 4.12
CA LEU A 17 -5.09 -19.21 3.84
C LEU A 17 -5.75 -19.86 2.62
N GLN A 18 -6.99 -20.29 2.82
CA GLN A 18 -7.88 -20.69 1.73
C GLN A 18 -8.38 -19.46 0.95
N GLY A 19 -8.36 -19.55 -0.37
CA GLY A 19 -8.86 -18.54 -1.31
C GLY A 19 -8.50 -18.85 -2.77
N HIS A 20 -8.89 -17.96 -3.67
CA HIS A 20 -8.40 -17.91 -5.04
C HIS A 20 -7.03 -17.21 -5.07
N TRP A 21 -6.04 -17.90 -5.63
CA TRP A 21 -4.67 -17.43 -5.77
C TRP A 21 -4.34 -17.16 -7.23
N GLY A 22 -3.53 -16.14 -7.47
CA GLY A 22 -3.02 -15.77 -8.79
C GLY A 22 -1.59 -15.26 -8.70
N GLU A 23 -1.06 -14.76 -9.81
CA GLU A 23 0.24 -14.11 -9.86
C GLU A 23 0.05 -12.63 -10.21
N VAL A 24 0.65 -11.74 -9.42
CA VAL A 24 0.69 -10.30 -9.68
C VAL A 24 2.15 -9.86 -9.65
N ASN A 25 2.64 -9.31 -10.75
CA ASN A 25 4.03 -8.85 -10.90
C ASN A 25 5.08 -9.88 -10.43
N GLY A 26 4.94 -11.14 -10.86
CA GLY A 26 5.85 -12.24 -10.51
C GLY A 26 5.75 -12.73 -9.06
N MET A 27 4.73 -12.32 -8.30
CA MET A 27 4.50 -12.71 -6.91
C MET A 27 3.18 -13.50 -6.76
N PRO A 28 3.20 -14.71 -6.16
CA PRO A 28 2.00 -15.41 -5.73
C PRO A 28 1.17 -14.53 -4.79
N THR A 29 -0.07 -14.27 -5.16
CA THR A 29 -0.95 -13.28 -4.51
C THR A 29 -2.30 -13.90 -4.21
N LEU A 30 -2.81 -13.67 -3.00
CA LEU A 30 -4.16 -14.01 -2.62
C LEU A 30 -5.13 -13.01 -3.28
N MET A 31 -5.79 -13.41 -4.36
CA MET A 31 -6.63 -12.52 -5.16
C MET A 31 -7.98 -12.28 -4.49
N HIS A 32 -8.60 -13.37 -4.00
CA HIS A 32 -9.93 -13.35 -3.40
C HIS A 32 -10.07 -14.44 -2.34
N ARG A 33 -10.84 -14.19 -1.28
CA ARG A 33 -11.25 -15.23 -0.32
C ARG A 33 -12.77 -15.38 -0.28
N PRO A 34 -13.30 -16.62 -0.12
CA PRO A 34 -14.72 -16.87 0.09
C PRO A 34 -15.30 -15.92 1.14
N ARG A 35 -16.35 -15.20 0.72
CA ARG A 35 -16.83 -14.01 1.41
C ARG A 35 -17.55 -14.36 2.73
N ALA A 36 -17.02 -13.87 3.86
CA ALA A 36 -17.89 -13.47 4.96
C ALA A 36 -18.73 -12.27 4.48
N ALA A 37 -20.05 -12.27 4.68
CA ALA A 37 -20.96 -11.29 4.07
C ALA A 37 -20.50 -9.83 4.30
N HIS A 38 -19.90 -9.59 5.44
CA HIS A 38 -19.23 -8.37 5.87
C HIS A 38 -17.87 -8.74 6.51
N TRP A 39 -16.84 -7.91 6.31
CA TRP A 39 -15.57 -8.00 7.03
C TRP A 39 -15.44 -6.76 7.93
N PRO A 40 -15.66 -6.86 9.26
CA PRO A 40 -15.55 -5.71 10.16
C PRO A 40 -14.15 -5.11 10.17
N VAL A 41 -13.13 -5.96 10.03
CA VAL A 41 -11.77 -5.58 9.68
C VAL A 41 -11.24 -6.57 8.63
N GLY A 42 -10.98 -6.10 7.41
CA GLY A 42 -10.31 -6.85 6.36
C GLY A 42 -8.87 -6.37 6.21
N ILE A 43 -7.90 -7.30 6.19
CA ILE A 43 -6.49 -7.00 5.91
C ILE A 43 -6.07 -7.69 4.60
N ALA A 44 -5.68 -6.92 3.60
CA ALA A 44 -5.15 -7.42 2.32
C ALA A 44 -3.64 -7.21 2.23
N ASP A 45 -2.90 -8.17 1.66
CA ASP A 45 -1.50 -8.00 1.32
C ASP A 45 -1.34 -7.34 -0.05
N LEU A 46 -0.83 -6.11 -0.07
CA LEU A 46 -0.54 -5.35 -1.28
C LEU A 46 0.91 -5.52 -1.76
N SER A 47 1.71 -6.36 -1.11
CA SER A 47 3.16 -6.45 -1.38
C SER A 47 3.50 -6.80 -2.83
N SER A 48 2.59 -7.44 -3.56
CA SER A 48 2.73 -7.75 -4.99
C SER A 48 2.59 -6.54 -5.92
N LEU A 49 2.00 -5.43 -5.47
CA LEU A 49 2.02 -4.17 -6.21
C LEU A 49 3.48 -3.68 -6.39
N THR A 50 3.74 -3.08 -7.56
CA THR A 50 5.05 -2.52 -7.89
C THR A 50 5.22 -1.12 -7.30
N ARG A 51 6.40 -0.88 -6.73
CA ARG A 51 6.74 0.35 -6.02
C ARG A 51 8.06 0.92 -6.51
N PHE A 52 8.13 2.25 -6.56
CA PHE A 52 9.35 2.98 -6.85
C PHE A 52 9.48 4.13 -5.83
N GLY A 53 10.62 4.18 -5.15
CA GLY A 53 10.98 5.27 -4.26
C GLY A 53 12.03 6.17 -4.90
N VAL A 54 11.98 7.47 -4.65
CA VAL A 54 13.02 8.39 -5.09
C VAL A 54 13.16 9.57 -4.14
N LYS A 55 14.41 9.98 -3.90
CA LYS A 55 14.74 11.14 -3.06
C LYS A 55 15.78 12.06 -3.70
N GLY A 56 15.94 13.24 -3.12
CA GLY A 56 16.92 14.26 -3.52
C GLY A 56 16.29 15.52 -4.10
N ALA A 57 17.06 16.61 -4.12
CA ALA A 57 16.57 17.95 -4.45
C ALA A 57 15.91 18.05 -5.84
N ASN A 58 16.32 17.22 -6.79
CA ASN A 58 15.78 17.22 -8.16
C ASN A 58 14.69 16.16 -8.39
N ALA A 59 14.35 15.34 -7.39
CA ALA A 59 13.40 14.22 -7.55
C ALA A 59 12.01 14.67 -8.00
N ALA A 60 11.49 15.79 -7.47
CA ALA A 60 10.20 16.35 -7.85
C ALA A 60 10.17 16.79 -9.32
N ALA A 61 11.23 17.46 -9.78
CA ALA A 61 11.36 17.92 -11.16
C ALA A 61 11.51 16.73 -12.13
N TRP A 62 12.34 15.74 -11.76
CA TRP A 62 12.51 14.53 -12.54
C TRP A 62 11.21 13.71 -12.68
N LEU A 63 10.47 13.50 -11.58
CA LEU A 63 9.16 12.84 -11.62
C LEU A 63 8.18 13.59 -12.53
N SER A 64 8.14 14.93 -12.43
CA SER A 64 7.28 15.76 -13.28
C SER A 64 7.63 15.62 -14.77
N GLN A 65 8.93 15.54 -15.11
CA GLN A 65 9.40 15.26 -16.47
C GLN A 65 9.02 13.85 -16.96
N GLN A 66 8.82 12.88 -16.05
CA GLN A 66 8.30 11.55 -16.40
C GLN A 66 6.78 11.51 -16.56
N GLY A 67 6.07 12.64 -16.42
CA GLY A 67 4.61 12.74 -16.49
C GLY A 67 3.89 12.38 -15.18
N ILE A 68 4.61 12.26 -14.06
CA ILE A 68 4.05 11.83 -12.78
C ILE A 68 3.34 13.01 -12.07
N PRO A 69 2.12 12.85 -11.54
CA PRO A 69 1.37 13.91 -10.88
C PRO A 69 1.92 14.19 -9.46
N VAL A 70 3.06 14.89 -9.36
CA VAL A 70 3.76 15.14 -8.09
C VAL A 70 2.90 15.99 -7.11
N PRO A 71 2.75 15.59 -5.83
CA PRO A 71 2.09 16.40 -4.81
C PRO A 71 2.89 17.65 -4.45
N GLN A 72 2.20 18.80 -4.36
CA GLN A 72 2.84 20.10 -4.13
C GLN A 72 3.30 20.32 -2.68
N ARG A 73 2.56 19.80 -1.70
CA ARG A 73 2.89 19.91 -0.27
C ARG A 73 3.59 18.65 0.24
N PRO A 74 4.59 18.73 1.13
CA PRO A 74 5.04 17.59 1.91
C PRO A 74 3.89 16.90 2.63
N ASN A 75 4.04 15.60 2.90
CA ASN A 75 3.06 14.76 3.60
C ASN A 75 1.68 14.77 2.93
N THR A 76 1.66 14.78 1.59
CA THR A 76 0.43 14.61 0.80
C THR A 76 0.61 13.64 -0.35
N TRP A 77 -0.50 13.08 -0.84
CA TRP A 77 -0.53 12.17 -1.97
C TRP A 77 -1.43 12.67 -3.10
N ARG A 78 -1.31 12.04 -4.27
CA ARG A 78 -2.18 12.18 -5.45
C ARG A 78 -2.42 10.82 -6.07
N SER A 79 -3.58 10.62 -6.68
CA SER A 79 -3.88 9.38 -7.41
C SER A 79 -2.98 9.21 -8.63
N LEU A 80 -2.69 7.96 -8.97
CA LEU A 80 -2.03 7.54 -10.21
C LEU A 80 -2.92 6.45 -10.85
N PRO A 81 -3.94 6.84 -11.64
CA PRO A 81 -4.91 5.89 -12.16
C PRO A 81 -4.30 4.87 -13.13
N PRO A 82 -4.80 3.62 -13.16
CA PRO A 82 -5.83 3.05 -12.28
C PRO A 82 -5.23 2.54 -10.95
N GLY A 83 -5.90 2.83 -9.82
CA GLY A 83 -5.63 2.23 -8.51
C GLY A 83 -4.29 2.58 -7.83
N GLY A 84 -3.34 3.23 -8.50
CA GLY A 84 -2.06 3.64 -7.94
C GLY A 84 -2.08 5.00 -7.24
N LEU A 85 -0.93 5.39 -6.69
CA LEU A 85 -0.71 6.69 -6.06
C LEU A 85 0.73 7.20 -6.16
N VAL A 86 0.89 8.50 -5.96
CA VAL A 86 2.15 9.21 -5.74
C VAL A 86 2.05 9.93 -4.39
N ALA A 87 2.87 9.53 -3.43
CA ALA A 87 2.97 10.14 -2.11
C ALA A 87 4.27 10.95 -1.99
N ARG A 88 4.18 12.18 -1.48
CA ARG A 88 5.35 13.00 -1.12
C ARG A 88 5.57 12.88 0.39
N LEU A 89 6.63 12.17 0.77
CA LEU A 89 6.92 11.81 2.17
C LEU A 89 7.70 12.90 2.94
N GLY A 90 8.03 14.01 2.27
CA GLY A 90 8.78 15.10 2.88
C GLY A 90 9.12 16.19 1.87
N LEU A 91 10.17 16.96 2.15
CA LEU A 91 10.62 18.03 1.23
C LEU A 91 11.05 17.46 -0.12
N THR A 92 11.80 16.35 -0.12
CA THR A 92 12.52 15.81 -1.28
C THR A 92 12.48 14.28 -1.36
N GLU A 93 11.37 13.65 -0.93
CA GLU A 93 11.22 12.19 -0.94
C GLU A 93 9.82 11.78 -1.38
N PHE A 94 9.75 10.72 -2.20
CA PHE A 94 8.54 10.30 -2.90
C PHE A 94 8.43 8.77 -2.94
N LEU A 95 7.19 8.30 -2.79
CA LEU A 95 6.76 6.92 -3.02
C LEU A 95 5.77 6.91 -4.18
N ILE A 96 5.99 6.03 -5.14
CA ILE A 96 5.05 5.69 -6.21
C ILE A 96 4.66 4.23 -6.01
N GLU A 97 3.36 3.93 -6.00
CA GLU A 97 2.84 2.56 -6.02
C GLU A 97 1.80 2.43 -7.14
N ASP A 98 1.90 1.36 -7.92
CA ASP A 98 0.95 1.02 -8.98
C ASP A 98 -0.37 0.44 -8.41
N GLY A 99 -1.43 0.45 -9.22
CA GLY A 99 -2.57 -0.45 -9.05
C GLY A 99 -2.32 -1.81 -9.71
N LEU A 100 -3.24 -2.77 -9.55
CA LEU A 100 -3.10 -4.16 -10.04
C LEU A 100 -2.78 -4.28 -11.55
N SER A 101 -3.26 -3.34 -12.37
CA SER A 101 -3.09 -3.32 -13.83
C SER A 101 -2.16 -2.22 -14.34
N SER A 102 -1.34 -1.62 -13.46
CA SER A 102 -0.41 -0.53 -13.79
C SER A 102 1.06 -0.98 -13.69
N ASN A 103 1.94 -0.34 -14.44
CA ASN A 103 3.38 -0.64 -14.48
C ASN A 103 4.26 0.62 -14.53
N VAL A 104 3.82 1.71 -13.91
CA VAL A 104 4.56 2.98 -13.88
C VAL A 104 5.82 2.87 -13.02
N ALA A 105 5.77 2.19 -11.86
CA ALA A 105 6.94 2.06 -11.01
C ALA A 105 8.11 1.28 -11.67
N PRO A 106 7.90 0.15 -12.37
CA PRO A 106 8.93 -0.51 -13.16
C PRO A 106 9.50 0.38 -14.28
N GLN A 107 8.66 1.17 -14.96
CA GLN A 107 9.13 2.13 -15.97
C GLN A 107 10.01 3.22 -15.35
N LEU A 108 9.62 3.78 -14.20
CA LEU A 108 10.43 4.76 -13.47
C LEU A 108 11.77 4.15 -13.02
N ALA A 109 11.76 2.91 -12.51
CA ALA A 109 12.97 2.20 -12.13
C ALA A 109 13.93 2.01 -13.31
N ALA A 110 13.42 1.62 -14.49
CA ALA A 110 14.21 1.48 -15.71
C ALA A 110 14.82 2.83 -16.16
N ARG A 111 14.02 3.90 -16.16
CA ARG A 111 14.50 5.26 -16.51
C ARG A 111 15.46 5.86 -15.48
N CYS A 112 15.46 5.34 -14.24
CA CYS A 112 16.31 5.79 -13.14
C CYS A 112 17.58 4.93 -12.96
N GLN A 113 17.90 4.01 -13.88
CA GLN A 113 19.14 3.22 -13.85
C GLN A 113 20.40 4.11 -13.91
N THR A 114 20.34 5.18 -14.69
CA THR A 114 21.37 6.24 -14.73
C THR A 114 20.73 7.53 -14.21
N PRO A 115 20.63 7.71 -12.89
CA PRO A 115 19.86 8.82 -12.32
C PRO A 115 20.54 10.17 -12.58
N PRO A 116 19.78 11.23 -12.92
CA PRO A 116 20.32 12.58 -13.02
C PRO A 116 20.88 13.10 -11.68
N ALA A 117 21.69 14.15 -11.74
CA ALA A 117 22.26 14.77 -10.55
C ALA A 117 21.18 15.13 -9.51
N ARG A 118 21.42 14.76 -8.25
CA ARG A 118 20.50 14.95 -7.09
C ARG A 118 19.14 14.25 -7.23
N VAL A 119 19.08 13.18 -8.01
CA VAL A 119 18.00 12.18 -8.02
C VAL A 119 18.62 10.87 -7.51
N TYR A 120 18.00 10.24 -6.51
CA TYR A 120 18.50 9.01 -5.90
C TYR A 120 17.36 8.01 -5.77
N PRO A 121 17.38 6.86 -6.49
CA PRO A 121 16.37 5.84 -6.31
C PRO A 121 16.46 5.26 -4.89
N VAL A 122 15.31 4.90 -4.32
CA VAL A 122 15.17 4.26 -3.01
C VAL A 122 14.56 2.89 -3.25
N LEU A 123 15.26 1.85 -2.80
CA LEU A 123 14.78 0.47 -2.87
C LEU A 123 13.52 0.32 -2.01
N ARG A 124 12.46 -0.26 -2.59
CA ARG A 124 11.18 -0.52 -1.91
C ARG A 124 10.92 -2.02 -1.83
N GLN A 125 11.25 -2.60 -0.67
CA GLN A 125 11.00 -4.01 -0.32
C GLN A 125 10.07 -4.11 0.90
N ASP A 126 9.29 -3.06 1.13
CA ASP A 126 8.32 -2.93 2.21
C ASP A 126 7.24 -4.03 2.16
N LEU A 127 6.76 -4.43 3.33
CA LEU A 127 5.41 -4.99 3.49
C LEU A 127 4.43 -3.86 3.18
N ALA A 128 3.47 -4.12 2.29
CA ALA A 128 2.39 -3.20 1.97
C ALA A 128 1.05 -3.86 2.32
N LEU A 129 0.19 -3.20 3.08
CA LEU A 129 -1.14 -3.72 3.45
C LEU A 129 -2.25 -2.72 3.12
N ALA A 130 -3.47 -3.23 2.91
CA ALA A 130 -4.69 -2.46 3.01
C ALA A 130 -5.52 -2.89 4.23
N LEU A 131 -6.06 -1.93 4.98
CA LEU A 131 -7.07 -2.14 6.02
C LEU A 131 -8.41 -1.58 5.53
N VAL A 132 -9.47 -2.36 5.64
CA VAL A 132 -10.85 -2.03 5.23
C VAL A 132 -11.86 -2.51 6.26
N GLY A 133 -13.08 -1.98 6.24
CA GLY A 133 -14.17 -2.37 7.15
C GLY A 133 -14.44 -1.34 8.24
N ASP A 134 -15.67 -1.33 8.75
CA ASP A 134 -16.19 -0.34 9.69
C ASP A 134 -15.45 -0.31 11.05
N ARG A 135 -15.02 -1.46 11.57
CA ARG A 135 -14.27 -1.60 12.83
C ARG A 135 -12.77 -1.34 12.68
N THR A 136 -12.27 -0.95 11.50
CA THR A 136 -10.83 -0.63 11.30
C THR A 136 -10.33 0.43 12.29
N GLN A 137 -11.17 1.38 12.70
CA GLN A 137 -10.83 2.38 13.72
C GLN A 137 -10.50 1.76 15.09
N GLU A 138 -11.17 0.67 15.47
CA GLU A 138 -10.92 -0.03 16.74
C GLU A 138 -9.56 -0.73 16.73
N LEU A 139 -9.15 -1.28 15.58
CA LEU A 139 -7.81 -1.82 15.38
C LEU A 139 -6.75 -0.70 15.41
N LEU A 140 -6.98 0.41 14.70
CA LEU A 140 -6.05 1.54 14.66
C LEU A 140 -5.83 2.14 16.06
N ARG A 141 -6.89 2.31 16.87
CA ARG A 141 -6.80 2.86 18.24
C ARG A 141 -5.98 1.98 19.21
N GLN A 142 -5.87 0.68 18.93
CA GLN A 142 -5.07 -0.26 19.73
C GLN A 142 -3.60 -0.34 19.27
N THR A 143 -3.35 -0.01 18.00
CA THR A 143 -2.07 -0.29 17.34
C THR A 143 -1.26 0.97 17.03
N CYS A 144 -1.89 2.13 16.90
CA CYS A 144 -1.27 3.40 16.49
C CYS A 144 -1.74 4.55 17.39
N SER A 145 -0.85 5.51 17.65
CA SER A 145 -1.14 6.70 18.47
C SER A 145 -1.88 7.82 17.70
N VAL A 146 -2.03 7.69 16.38
CA VAL A 146 -2.70 8.71 15.55
C VAL A 146 -4.21 8.50 15.57
N ASN A 147 -4.96 9.55 15.95
CA ASN A 147 -6.40 9.58 15.80
C ASN A 147 -6.78 9.84 14.33
N PHE A 148 -6.96 8.78 13.54
CA PHE A 148 -7.37 8.87 12.14
C PHE A 148 -8.79 9.42 11.93
N GLN A 149 -9.66 9.42 12.94
CA GLN A 149 -10.99 10.08 12.83
C GLN A 149 -10.89 11.62 12.81
N ALA A 150 -9.79 12.19 13.31
CA ALA A 150 -9.53 13.63 13.29
C ALA A 150 -8.72 14.09 12.07
N VAL A 151 -8.39 13.18 11.14
CA VAL A 151 -7.59 13.48 9.94
C VAL A 151 -8.51 13.91 8.80
N ASP A 152 -8.37 15.14 8.32
CA ASP A 152 -9.05 15.61 7.11
C ASP A 152 -8.48 14.93 5.86
N VAL A 153 -9.15 13.85 5.44
CA VAL A 153 -8.79 13.06 4.24
C VAL A 153 -8.90 13.87 2.95
N SER A 154 -9.68 14.95 2.91
CA SER A 154 -9.79 15.82 1.72
C SER A 154 -8.48 16.56 1.42
N GLN A 155 -7.59 16.72 2.42
CA GLN A 155 -6.24 17.27 2.22
C GLN A 155 -5.26 16.29 1.56
N HIS A 156 -5.72 15.07 1.23
CA HIS A 156 -4.92 13.96 0.72
C HIS A 156 -3.68 13.68 1.59
N PRO A 157 -3.83 13.47 2.91
CA PRO A 157 -2.72 13.41 3.84
C PRO A 157 -1.91 12.11 3.71
N VAL A 158 -0.61 12.22 3.97
CA VAL A 158 0.27 11.08 4.22
C VAL A 158 0.71 11.15 5.67
N VAL A 159 0.42 10.12 6.44
CA VAL A 159 0.75 10.03 7.87
C VAL A 159 2.00 9.18 8.04
N LEU A 160 3.08 9.78 8.51
CA LEU A 160 4.28 9.07 8.96
C LEU A 160 4.20 8.91 10.48
N THR A 161 4.15 7.68 10.97
CA THR A 161 3.89 7.38 12.38
C THR A 161 4.51 6.05 12.80
N SER A 162 4.31 5.64 14.05
CA SER A 162 4.57 4.27 14.51
C SER A 162 3.26 3.53 14.74
N MET A 163 3.26 2.24 14.38
CA MET A 163 2.21 1.28 14.69
C MET A 163 2.89 0.04 15.26
N ILE A 164 2.44 -0.44 16.43
CA ILE A 164 3.02 -1.58 17.16
C ILE A 164 4.57 -1.54 17.25
N GLY A 165 5.13 -0.36 17.49
CA GLY A 165 6.58 -0.14 17.60
C GLY A 165 7.35 -0.09 16.26
N VAL A 166 6.68 -0.30 15.13
CA VAL A 166 7.27 -0.26 13.78
C VAL A 166 6.94 1.08 13.10
N THR A 167 7.90 1.68 12.41
CA THR A 167 7.67 2.89 11.60
C THR A 167 6.83 2.54 10.36
N VAL A 168 5.73 3.27 10.18
CA VAL A 168 4.75 3.08 9.10
C VAL A 168 4.51 4.38 8.35
N THR A 169 4.35 4.28 7.04
CA THR A 169 3.65 5.28 6.22
C THR A 169 2.20 4.81 6.08
N ILE A 170 1.22 5.67 6.36
CA ILE A 170 -0.21 5.38 6.23
C ILE A 170 -0.90 6.46 5.39
N ILE A 171 -1.73 6.05 4.45
CA ILE A 171 -2.62 6.92 3.67
C ILE A 171 -4.07 6.50 3.97
N PRO A 172 -4.86 7.34 4.66
CA PRO A 172 -6.31 7.19 4.75
C PRO A 172 -6.97 7.79 3.49
N THR A 173 -7.89 7.04 2.90
CA THR A 173 -8.70 7.46 1.74
C THR A 173 -10.15 7.08 1.99
N GLU A 174 -11.08 8.02 1.78
CA GLU A 174 -12.51 7.71 1.80
C GLU A 174 -12.95 7.15 0.44
N MET A 175 -13.66 6.01 0.47
CA MET A 175 -14.18 5.32 -0.71
C MET A 175 -15.58 4.79 -0.39
N ALA A 176 -16.57 5.19 -1.17
CA ALA A 176 -17.98 4.79 -0.97
C ALA A 176 -18.49 5.00 0.48
N GLY A 177 -18.07 6.08 1.14
CA GLY A 177 -18.44 6.40 2.52
C GLY A 177 -17.72 5.58 3.60
N GLN A 178 -16.68 4.81 3.23
CA GLN A 178 -15.84 4.05 4.16
C GLN A 178 -14.39 4.48 4.07
N LEU A 179 -13.68 4.47 5.20
CA LEU A 179 -12.23 4.74 5.23
C LEU A 179 -11.44 3.47 4.91
N VAL A 180 -10.60 3.57 3.89
CA VAL A 180 -9.62 2.57 3.47
C VAL A 180 -8.23 3.09 3.80
N TYR A 181 -7.40 2.25 4.41
CA TYR A 181 -6.04 2.61 4.78
C TYR A 181 -5.05 1.81 3.95
N ARG A 182 -4.18 2.48 3.22
CA ARG A 182 -2.97 1.85 2.65
C ARG A 182 -1.81 2.12 3.60
N LEU A 183 -1.03 1.10 3.94
CA LEU A 183 0.13 1.25 4.80
C LEU A 183 1.35 0.50 4.27
N TRP A 184 2.53 1.03 4.59
CA TRP A 184 3.82 0.44 4.25
C TRP A 184 4.76 0.48 5.46
N CYS A 185 5.47 -0.61 5.71
CA CYS A 185 6.60 -0.68 6.65
C CYS A 185 7.72 -1.54 6.10
N ASP A 186 8.93 -1.43 6.65
CA ASP A 186 10.07 -2.24 6.22
C ASP A 186 9.73 -3.75 6.28
N GLY A 187 10.01 -4.46 5.18
CA GLY A 187 9.63 -5.86 5.01
C GLY A 187 10.25 -6.81 6.03
N THR A 188 11.35 -6.43 6.68
CA THR A 188 11.97 -7.24 7.75
C THR A 188 11.07 -7.40 8.98
N PHE A 189 10.15 -6.46 9.23
CA PHE A 189 9.13 -6.58 10.27
C PHE A 189 7.90 -7.39 9.85
N GLY A 190 7.82 -7.83 8.58
CA GLY A 190 6.58 -8.31 7.96
C GLY A 190 5.85 -9.38 8.77
N THR A 191 6.55 -10.47 9.14
CA THR A 191 5.98 -11.58 9.93
C THR A 191 5.43 -11.12 11.29
N TYR A 192 6.15 -10.25 12.01
CA TYR A 192 5.70 -9.71 13.29
C TYR A 192 4.47 -8.82 13.09
N PHE A 193 4.58 -7.87 12.17
CA PHE A 193 3.58 -6.85 11.92
C PHE A 193 2.25 -7.47 11.49
N TRP A 194 2.28 -8.39 10.53
CA TRP A 194 1.10 -9.14 10.10
C TRP A 194 0.51 -10.00 11.22
N LYS A 195 1.34 -10.75 11.96
CA LYS A 195 0.84 -11.61 13.03
C LYS A 195 0.07 -10.82 14.08
N THR A 196 0.62 -9.70 14.56
CA THR A 196 -0.05 -8.87 15.56
C THR A 196 -1.32 -8.21 15.01
N LEU A 197 -1.31 -7.69 13.78
CA LEU A 197 -2.52 -7.09 13.21
C LEU A 197 -3.61 -8.12 12.88
N ILE A 198 -3.25 -9.33 12.43
CA ILE A 198 -4.23 -10.35 12.05
C ILE A 198 -4.89 -11.00 13.27
N GLU A 199 -4.16 -11.14 14.38
CA GLU A 199 -4.71 -11.56 15.67
C GLU A 199 -5.78 -10.57 16.15
N MET A 200 -5.44 -9.27 16.23
CA MET A 200 -6.40 -8.21 16.62
C MET A 200 -7.58 -8.07 15.64
N ALA A 201 -7.35 -8.21 14.33
CA ALA A 201 -8.44 -8.20 13.35
C ALA A 201 -9.39 -9.39 13.56
N THR A 202 -8.87 -10.56 13.91
CA THR A 202 -9.67 -11.77 14.20
C THR A 202 -10.52 -11.57 15.47
N GLU A 203 -9.96 -10.97 16.53
CA GLU A 203 -10.72 -10.61 17.75
C GLU A 203 -11.86 -9.62 17.47
N LEU A 204 -11.70 -8.74 16.47
CA LEU A 204 -12.73 -7.83 16.01
C LEU A 204 -13.76 -8.47 15.04
N GLY A 205 -13.67 -9.79 14.80
CA GLY A 205 -14.53 -10.55 13.89
C GLY A 205 -14.14 -10.44 12.41
N GLY A 206 -12.94 -9.94 12.14
CA GLY A 206 -12.36 -9.74 10.82
C GLY A 206 -11.33 -10.81 10.42
N GLY A 207 -10.42 -10.45 9.51
CA GLY A 207 -9.33 -11.32 9.09
C GLY A 207 -8.71 -10.95 7.75
N ALA A 208 -7.96 -11.89 7.18
CA ALA A 208 -7.26 -11.70 5.91
C ALA A 208 -8.25 -11.73 4.75
N ILE A 209 -8.08 -10.86 3.77
CA ILE A 209 -8.86 -10.80 2.52
C ILE A 209 -7.93 -10.80 1.30
N GLY A 210 -8.47 -11.07 0.12
CA GLY A 210 -7.71 -10.98 -1.13
C GLY A 210 -7.62 -9.56 -1.69
N VAL A 211 -6.61 -9.30 -2.52
CA VAL A 211 -6.32 -7.95 -3.06
C VAL A 211 -7.45 -7.35 -3.90
N GLU A 212 -8.26 -8.18 -4.56
CA GLU A 212 -9.41 -7.74 -5.36
C GLU A 212 -10.60 -7.30 -4.50
N GLN A 213 -10.57 -7.58 -3.19
CA GLN A 213 -11.62 -7.21 -2.24
C GLN A 213 -11.39 -5.83 -1.61
N VAL A 214 -10.34 -5.12 -2.02
CA VAL A 214 -10.01 -3.76 -1.55
C VAL A 214 -10.67 -2.71 -2.47
N PRO A 215 -11.37 -1.68 -1.96
CA PRO A 215 -12.19 -0.78 -2.79
C PRO A 215 -11.50 0.00 -3.93
N PHE A 216 -10.18 0.19 -3.90
CA PHE A 216 -9.42 0.79 -5.02
C PHE A 216 -8.89 -0.23 -6.04
N ASN A 217 -9.03 -1.52 -5.75
CA ASN A 217 -8.70 -2.65 -6.61
C ASN A 217 -9.94 -3.34 -7.17
N THR A 218 -11.08 -3.27 -6.48
CA THR A 218 -12.38 -3.56 -7.09
C THR A 218 -12.54 -2.63 -8.28
N ALA A 219 -12.48 -3.18 -9.49
CA ALA A 219 -12.80 -2.43 -10.68
C ALA A 219 -14.16 -1.74 -10.48
N SER A 220 -14.27 -0.50 -10.96
CA SER A 220 -15.54 0.11 -11.31
C SER A 220 -16.44 -0.96 -11.92
N GLU A 221 -17.71 -0.98 -11.50
CA GLU A 221 -18.70 -1.95 -11.95
C GLU A 221 -18.58 -2.22 -13.45
N ARG A 222 -18.82 -3.47 -13.84
CA ARG A 222 -18.90 -3.93 -15.24
C ARG A 222 -19.79 -2.98 -16.05
N GLY A 223 -19.16 -1.99 -16.66
CA GLY A 223 -19.81 -0.86 -17.31
C GLY A 223 -19.87 -1.07 -18.82
N VAL A 224 -20.85 -1.90 -19.21
CA VAL A 224 -21.52 -2.00 -20.53
C VAL A 224 -20.61 -1.86 -21.76
#